data_AF-B7FWA0-F1
#
_entry.id   AF-B7FWA0-F1
#
_cell.length_a   1.000
_cell.length_b   1.000
_cell.length_c   1.000
_cell.angle_alpha   90.00
_cell.angle_beta   90.00
_cell.angle_gamma   90.00
#
_symmetry.space_group_name_H-M   'P 1'
#
loop_
_entity.id
_entity.type
_entity.pdbx_description
1 polymer ?
#
loop_
_entity_poly.entity_id
_entity_poly.type
_entity_poly.pdbx_seq_one_letter_code
_entity_poly.pdbx_strand_id
1 'polypeptide(L)'
;MKRKEIYGHPDAAVGTIKMDPRVLPVRYRPSSVSARPHRRSSYRSASSSGSSVSTSSKSIDSQNIAPAIALFGAEGKTGHHFLRLALDAGYNVNAYLSPKVSLRSLEEFAHQPSLSVTTGKLEDIEQLEQAISGAQYVVCMLNDTLPGKKEYPAGCLVSFVNRLYPILQRESSVQLLIFQSTSLATSVSGPTPLLSKVVKRAARRRCAFTKDQDAVVRYIAAQHGLRQPKQSNTIIGPEKRSSVGQRSIKADDQSSVTRTDCCDDALPPHFSFIVTRPTILLKDGPPSKTLSASKSQPGLFPVAHVDLAEFTLTALQNEKLYNTSPYVVADIF
;
A
#
# COMPACT_ATOMS: atom_id res chain seq x y z
N MET A 1 -26.03 -49.55 -12.24
CA MET A 1 -25.56 -48.22 -12.71
C MET A 1 -24.46 -47.72 -11.78
N LYS A 2 -23.19 -47.82 -12.19
CA LYS A 2 -22.02 -47.35 -11.41
C LYS A 2 -21.68 -45.92 -11.84
N ARG A 3 -21.76 -44.95 -10.91
CA ARG A 3 -21.27 -43.57 -11.13
C ARG A 3 -19.75 -43.55 -10.97
N LYS A 4 -19.04 -43.14 -12.03
CA LYS A 4 -17.62 -42.79 -11.99
C LYS A 4 -17.49 -41.39 -11.40
N GLU A 5 -16.80 -41.29 -10.27
CA GLU A 5 -16.25 -40.02 -9.79
C GLU A 5 -14.92 -39.78 -10.52
N ILE A 6 -14.79 -38.61 -11.14
CA ILE A 6 -13.53 -38.10 -11.69
C ILE A 6 -13.35 -36.72 -11.05
N TYR A 7 -12.58 -36.66 -9.97
CA TYR A 7 -12.02 -35.40 -9.47
C TYR A 7 -10.60 -35.27 -10.03
N GLY A 8 -10.44 -34.33 -10.97
CA GLY A 8 -9.13 -33.86 -11.41
C GLY A 8 -8.59 -32.85 -10.42
N HIS A 9 -7.41 -33.12 -9.87
CA HIS A 9 -6.62 -32.19 -9.06
C HIS A 9 -5.95 -31.15 -9.99
N PRO A 10 -6.10 -29.84 -9.77
CA PRO A 10 -5.20 -28.86 -10.37
C PRO A 10 -3.99 -28.64 -9.46
N ASP A 11 -2.81 -29.06 -9.93
CA ASP A 11 -1.52 -28.70 -9.36
C ASP A 11 -1.33 -27.18 -9.44
N ALA A 12 -1.59 -26.49 -8.34
CA ALA A 12 -1.16 -25.11 -8.16
C ALA A 12 0.31 -25.13 -7.72
N ALA A 13 1.22 -24.79 -8.63
CA ALA A 13 2.64 -24.63 -8.32
C ALA A 13 2.82 -23.52 -7.27
N VAL A 14 3.01 -23.92 -6.01
CA VAL A 14 3.51 -23.06 -4.93
C VAL A 14 5.00 -22.90 -5.16
N GLY A 15 5.41 -21.80 -5.78
CA GLY A 15 6.82 -21.47 -5.93
C GLY A 15 7.42 -21.05 -4.60
N THR A 16 8.22 -21.92 -3.97
CA THR A 16 9.03 -21.57 -2.80
C THR A 16 10.11 -20.56 -3.23
N ILE A 17 10.01 -19.32 -2.74
CA ILE A 17 10.97 -18.26 -3.06
C ILE A 17 12.11 -18.33 -2.04
N LYS A 18 13.31 -18.68 -2.53
CA LYS A 18 14.55 -18.59 -1.75
C LYS A 18 14.95 -17.11 -1.65
N MET A 19 14.98 -16.55 -0.44
CA MET A 19 15.37 -15.16 -0.20
C MET A 19 16.88 -14.95 -0.40
N ASP A 20 17.27 -13.76 -0.88
CA ASP A 20 18.65 -13.36 -1.05
C ASP A 20 19.31 -13.07 0.32
N PRO A 21 20.42 -13.73 0.69
CA PRO A 21 21.10 -13.53 1.97
C PRO A 21 21.75 -12.14 2.16
N ARG A 22 21.72 -11.26 1.14
CA ARG A 22 22.21 -9.88 1.26
C ARG A 22 21.24 -8.94 1.98
N VAL A 23 19.98 -9.33 2.13
CA VAL A 23 19.08 -8.70 3.10
C VAL A 23 19.46 -9.28 4.45
N LEU A 24 20.26 -8.55 5.23
CA LEU A 24 20.52 -8.94 6.60
C LEU A 24 19.15 -9.15 7.28
N PRO A 25 18.88 -10.33 7.88
CA PRO A 25 17.66 -10.50 8.62
C PRO A 25 17.63 -9.40 9.67
N VAL A 26 16.59 -8.57 9.65
CA VAL A 26 16.29 -7.65 10.72
C VAL A 26 16.00 -8.53 11.92
N ARG A 27 17.05 -8.89 12.66
CA ARG A 27 16.92 -9.63 13.91
C ARG A 27 16.23 -8.67 14.84
N TYR A 28 14.93 -8.84 14.98
CA TYR A 28 14.15 -8.26 16.04
C TYR A 28 14.86 -8.58 17.36
N ARG A 29 15.60 -7.61 17.90
CA ARG A 29 16.11 -7.67 19.27
C ARG A 29 14.95 -7.18 20.11
N PRO A 30 14.24 -8.06 20.85
CA PRO A 30 13.29 -7.58 21.85
C PRO A 30 14.05 -6.63 22.78
N SER A 31 13.53 -5.42 22.94
CA SER A 31 14.06 -4.38 23.82
C SER A 31 14.03 -4.92 25.25
N SER A 32 15.09 -5.59 25.68
CA SER A 32 15.29 -5.90 27.08
C SER A 32 15.62 -4.58 27.78
N VAL A 33 14.67 -4.12 28.60
CA VAL A 33 14.88 -3.02 29.54
C VAL A 33 15.97 -3.46 30.52
N SER A 34 17.21 -3.11 30.22
CA SER A 34 18.39 -3.40 31.03
C SER A 34 18.66 -2.20 31.95
N ALA A 35 18.37 -2.36 33.23
CA ALA A 35 18.79 -1.43 34.28
C ALA A 35 20.33 -1.40 34.33
N ARG A 36 20.93 -0.24 34.00
CA ARG A 36 22.37 -0.03 34.13
C ARG A 36 22.72 0.45 35.55
N PRO A 37 23.69 -0.17 36.23
CA PRO A 37 24.37 0.47 37.35
C PRO A 37 25.53 1.33 36.85
N HIS A 38 25.73 2.47 37.51
CA HIS A 38 26.86 3.37 37.34
C HIS A 38 28.20 2.65 37.59
N ARG A 39 29.19 2.87 36.72
CA ARG A 39 30.60 2.67 37.08
C ARG A 39 31.50 3.76 36.51
N ARG A 40 32.28 4.35 37.42
CA ARG A 40 33.26 5.43 37.28
C ARG A 40 34.60 4.96 36.70
N SER A 41 35.34 5.95 36.15
CA SER A 41 36.80 6.07 36.06
C SER A 41 37.50 5.12 35.05
N SER A 42 38.48 5.55 34.22
CA SER A 42 39.64 6.40 34.54
C SER A 42 40.29 6.95 33.27
N TYR A 43 40.92 8.13 33.41
CA TYR A 43 41.78 8.78 32.43
C TYR A 43 43.04 7.94 32.11
N ARG A 44 43.43 7.87 30.83
CA ARG A 44 44.80 7.55 30.43
C ARG A 44 45.18 8.34 29.18
N SER A 45 46.06 9.31 29.40
CA SER A 45 46.74 10.10 28.38
C SER A 45 47.84 9.26 27.73
N ALA A 46 47.98 9.32 26.41
CA ALA A 46 49.22 9.00 25.72
C ALA A 46 49.29 9.79 24.40
N SER A 47 50.43 10.46 24.25
CA SER A 47 50.87 11.32 23.15
C SER A 47 51.70 10.54 22.12
N SER A 48 51.49 10.80 20.83
CA SER A 48 52.47 10.59 19.74
C SER A 48 51.91 11.24 18.46
N SER A 49 52.37 12.41 18.03
CA SER A 49 53.55 12.68 17.19
C SER A 49 53.45 12.13 15.76
N GLY A 50 53.13 13.05 14.84
CA GLY A 50 53.78 13.20 13.53
C GLY A 50 53.48 12.17 12.44
N SER A 51 52.68 12.56 11.44
CA SER A 51 52.91 12.18 10.04
C SER A 51 52.12 13.11 9.11
N SER A 52 52.85 13.72 8.19
CA SER A 52 52.42 14.62 7.12
C SER A 52 51.44 13.96 6.17
N VAL A 53 50.23 14.51 6.07
CA VAL A 53 49.17 14.01 5.19
C VAL A 53 49.13 14.86 3.92
N SER A 54 49.47 14.21 2.81
CA SER A 54 49.23 14.66 1.45
C SER A 54 47.74 14.93 1.23
N THR A 55 47.41 16.16 0.85
CA THR A 55 46.07 16.61 0.47
C THR A 55 45.66 16.00 -0.86
N SER A 56 45.22 14.75 -0.83
CA SER A 56 44.30 14.21 -1.85
C SER A 56 42.93 14.81 -1.57
N SER A 57 42.47 15.64 -2.49
CA SER A 57 41.11 16.11 -2.64
C SER A 57 40.16 14.91 -2.61
N LYS A 58 39.66 14.60 -1.41
CA LYS A 58 38.56 13.66 -1.19
C LYS A 58 37.38 14.17 -2.00
N SER A 59 37.08 13.47 -3.09
CA SER A 59 35.76 13.47 -3.72
C SER A 59 34.72 13.47 -2.61
N ILE A 60 33.87 14.49 -2.59
CA ILE A 60 32.74 14.61 -1.69
C ILE A 60 32.03 13.26 -1.72
N ASP A 61 32.19 12.49 -0.65
CA ASP A 61 31.48 11.22 -0.46
C ASP A 61 30.02 11.52 -0.75
N SER A 62 29.49 10.95 -1.82
CA SER A 62 28.06 10.87 -2.05
C SER A 62 27.48 10.24 -0.80
N GLN A 63 27.09 11.07 0.17
CA GLN A 63 26.54 10.62 1.42
C GLN A 63 25.41 9.69 1.01
N ASN A 64 25.47 8.44 1.48
CA ASN A 64 24.50 7.43 1.14
C ASN A 64 23.20 7.85 1.85
N ILE A 65 22.44 8.74 1.22
CA ILE A 65 21.20 9.29 1.77
C ILE A 65 20.27 8.10 1.90
N ALA A 66 19.91 7.78 3.14
CA ALA A 66 18.99 6.69 3.42
C ALA A 66 17.67 6.90 2.63
N PRO A 67 17.12 5.83 2.02
CA PRO A 67 15.88 5.96 1.26
C PRO A 67 14.73 6.52 2.10
N ALA A 68 13.89 7.34 1.47
CA ALA A 68 12.79 8.02 2.14
C ALA A 68 11.43 7.36 1.83
N ILE A 69 10.58 7.25 2.85
CA ILE A 69 9.22 6.69 2.79
C ILE A 69 8.21 7.75 3.19
N ALA A 70 7.23 8.04 2.34
CA ALA A 70 6.00 8.72 2.74
C ALA A 70 4.98 7.68 3.25
N LEU A 71 4.58 7.77 4.51
CA LEU A 71 3.71 6.79 5.17
C LEU A 71 2.34 7.38 5.53
N PHE A 72 1.29 6.90 4.87
CA PHE A 72 -0.09 7.23 5.19
C PHE A 72 -0.71 6.12 6.04
N GLY A 73 -1.29 6.48 7.19
CA GLY A 73 -1.92 5.52 8.10
C GLY A 73 -0.99 4.99 9.20
N ALA A 74 0.07 5.73 9.55
CA ALA A 74 0.97 5.43 10.67
C ALA A 74 0.24 5.30 12.04
N GLU A 75 -0.95 5.91 12.15
CA GLU A 75 -1.79 5.88 13.35
C GLU A 75 -2.48 4.52 13.57
N GLY A 76 -2.65 3.74 12.50
CA GLY A 76 -3.25 2.42 12.55
C GLY A 76 -2.26 1.38 13.08
N LYS A 77 -2.77 0.27 13.62
CA LYS A 77 -1.95 -0.81 14.18
C LYS A 77 -0.87 -1.32 13.22
N THR A 78 -1.24 -1.65 11.97
CA THR A 78 -0.26 -2.08 10.96
C THR A 78 0.74 -0.97 10.65
N GLY A 79 0.27 0.26 10.42
CA GLY A 79 1.11 1.40 10.08
C GLY A 79 2.09 1.77 11.18
N HIS A 80 1.70 1.65 12.44
CA HIS A 80 2.56 1.88 13.60
C HIS A 80 3.68 0.82 13.70
N HIS A 81 3.37 -0.46 13.50
CA HIS A 81 4.39 -1.50 13.39
C HIS A 81 5.32 -1.27 12.20
N PHE A 82 4.76 -0.90 11.04
CA PHE A 82 5.54 -0.60 9.85
C PHE A 82 6.49 0.57 10.08
N LEU A 83 6.02 1.64 10.70
CA LEU A 83 6.82 2.81 11.05
C LEU A 83 8.03 2.41 11.90
N ARG A 84 7.82 1.64 12.97
CA ARG A 84 8.90 1.13 13.82
C ARG A 84 9.92 0.31 13.01
N LEU A 85 9.45 -0.68 12.24
CA LEU A 85 10.31 -1.55 11.44
C LEU A 85 11.10 -0.76 10.38
N ALA A 86 10.48 0.24 9.75
CA ALA A 86 11.13 1.09 8.75
C ALA A 86 12.23 1.96 9.38
N LEU A 87 11.95 2.60 10.52
CA LEU A 87 12.95 3.40 11.25
C LEU A 87 14.11 2.51 11.74
N ASP A 88 13.81 1.33 12.28
CA ASP A 88 14.82 0.35 12.71
C ASP A 88 15.69 -0.15 11.53
N ALA A 89 15.12 -0.24 10.33
CA ALA A 89 15.83 -0.57 9.09
C ALA A 89 16.61 0.62 8.50
N GLY A 90 16.59 1.79 9.14
CA GLY A 90 17.37 2.97 8.76
C GLY A 90 16.73 3.84 7.68
N TYR A 91 15.44 3.66 7.38
CA TYR A 91 14.73 4.52 6.44
C TYR A 91 14.45 5.89 7.07
N ASN A 92 14.45 6.93 6.23
CA ASN A 92 13.84 8.21 6.56
C ASN A 92 12.32 8.09 6.32
N VAL A 93 11.49 8.41 7.29
CA VAL A 93 10.03 8.27 7.17
C VAL A 93 9.36 9.61 7.41
N ASN A 94 8.54 10.05 6.44
CA ASN A 94 7.61 11.14 6.62
C ASN A 94 6.20 10.59 6.85
N ALA A 95 5.75 10.60 8.11
CA ALA A 95 4.44 10.10 8.49
C ALA A 95 3.36 11.16 8.28
N TYR A 96 2.33 10.83 7.49
CA TYR A 96 1.17 11.69 7.28
C TYR A 96 0.06 11.37 8.27
N LEU A 97 -0.30 12.34 9.10
CA LEU A 97 -1.28 12.20 10.18
C LEU A 97 -2.50 13.09 9.98
N SER A 98 -3.64 12.62 10.49
CA SER A 98 -4.85 13.44 10.54
C SER A 98 -4.72 14.50 11.64
N PRO A 99 -5.23 15.72 11.44
CA PRO A 99 -5.21 16.77 12.47
C PRO A 99 -5.95 16.40 13.75
N LYS A 100 -6.80 15.36 13.71
CA LYS A 100 -7.58 14.89 14.86
C LYS A 100 -6.82 13.91 15.75
N VAL A 101 -5.70 13.35 15.28
CA VAL A 101 -4.95 12.36 16.05
C VAL A 101 -3.94 13.04 16.94
N SER A 102 -3.89 12.58 18.18
CA SER A 102 -2.90 13.05 19.14
C SER A 102 -1.52 12.53 18.74
N LEU A 103 -0.54 13.43 18.68
CA LEU A 103 0.87 13.07 18.51
C LEU A 103 1.38 12.08 19.58
N ARG A 104 0.64 11.90 20.69
CA ARG A 104 0.90 10.86 21.69
C ARG A 104 0.97 9.45 21.09
N SER A 105 0.27 9.19 19.98
CA SER A 105 0.35 7.89 19.29
C SER A 105 1.75 7.61 18.70
N LEU A 106 2.57 8.65 18.53
CA LEU A 106 3.94 8.58 18.02
C LEU A 106 4.98 9.03 19.06
N GLU A 107 4.60 9.20 20.33
CA GLU A 107 5.51 9.71 21.37
C GLU A 107 6.77 8.84 21.52
N GLU A 108 6.63 7.52 21.32
CA GLU A 108 7.76 6.58 21.33
C GLU A 108 8.80 6.84 20.22
N PHE A 109 8.45 7.57 19.17
CA PHE A 109 9.33 7.92 18.06
C PHE A 109 9.84 9.37 18.12
N ALA A 110 9.47 10.14 19.15
CA ALA A 110 9.78 11.58 19.23
C ALA A 110 11.28 11.92 19.17
N HIS A 111 12.15 10.95 19.49
CA HIS A 111 13.60 11.10 19.46
C HIS A 111 14.27 10.56 18.19
N GLN A 112 13.50 10.04 17.22
CA GLN A 112 14.05 9.46 16.00
C GLN A 112 14.35 10.58 14.98
N PRO A 113 15.63 10.86 14.64
CA PRO A 113 15.96 11.92 13.70
C PRO A 113 15.53 11.60 12.26
N SER A 114 15.27 10.33 11.96
CA SER A 114 14.78 9.85 10.67
C SER A 114 13.26 9.93 10.54
N LEU A 115 12.53 10.41 11.55
CA LEU A 115 11.09 10.61 11.48
C LEU A 115 10.74 12.10 11.33
N SER A 116 10.01 12.43 10.26
CA SER A 116 9.26 13.68 10.14
C SER A 116 7.76 13.40 10.14
N VAL A 117 6.98 14.41 10.51
CA VAL A 117 5.52 14.30 10.57
C VAL A 117 4.89 15.46 9.80
N THR A 118 4.08 15.11 8.79
CA THR A 118 3.22 16.06 8.10
C THR A 118 1.78 15.84 8.57
N THR A 119 1.08 16.91 8.95
CA THR A 119 -0.29 16.82 9.44
C THR A 119 -1.24 17.51 8.48
N GLY A 120 -2.29 16.83 8.05
CA GLY A 120 -3.26 17.40 7.12
C GLY A 120 -4.46 16.49 6.85
N LYS A 121 -5.49 17.03 6.20
CA LYS A 121 -6.62 16.26 5.70
C LYS A 121 -6.28 15.66 4.34
N LEU A 122 -6.90 14.53 4.00
CA LEU A 122 -6.69 13.86 2.70
C LEU A 122 -7.15 14.70 1.48
N GLU A 123 -7.76 15.86 1.70
CA GLU A 123 -8.11 16.87 0.72
C GLU A 123 -7.03 17.96 0.53
N ASP A 124 -6.11 18.11 1.48
CA ASP A 124 -5.13 19.20 1.54
C ASP A 124 -3.92 18.88 0.64
N ILE A 125 -3.99 19.29 -0.63
CA ILE A 125 -3.00 18.98 -1.67
C ILE A 125 -1.57 19.39 -1.26
N GLU A 126 -1.40 20.59 -0.72
CA GLU A 126 -0.08 21.09 -0.27
C GLU A 126 0.56 20.20 0.79
N GLN A 127 -0.24 19.71 1.74
CA GLN A 127 0.24 18.80 2.79
C GLN A 127 0.57 17.41 2.21
N LEU A 128 -0.18 16.95 1.20
CA LEU A 128 0.15 15.71 0.49
C LEU A 128 1.48 15.86 -0.28
N GLU A 129 1.68 16.98 -0.98
CA GLU A 129 2.94 17.29 -1.67
C GLU A 129 4.12 17.35 -0.69
N GLN A 130 3.95 18.04 0.44
CA GLN A 130 4.96 18.09 1.50
C GLN A 130 5.29 16.70 2.07
N ALA A 131 4.29 15.82 2.20
CA ALA A 131 4.49 14.46 2.70
C ALA A 131 5.33 13.59 1.76
N ILE A 132 5.19 13.81 0.46
CA ILE A 132 5.73 12.98 -0.62
C ILE A 132 7.07 13.50 -1.13
N SER A 133 7.37 14.79 -0.93
CA SER A 133 8.59 15.43 -1.43
C SER A 133 9.86 14.64 -1.06
N GLY A 134 10.61 14.22 -2.08
CA GLY A 134 11.85 13.46 -1.92
C GLY A 134 11.66 11.98 -1.52
N ALA A 135 10.43 11.48 -1.38
CA ALA A 135 10.16 10.09 -1.06
C ALA A 135 10.50 9.18 -2.25
N GLN A 136 11.14 8.04 -1.98
CA GLN A 136 11.34 6.97 -2.95
C GLN A 136 10.20 5.97 -2.93
N TYR A 137 9.63 5.77 -1.75
CA TYR A 137 8.55 4.84 -1.50
C TYR A 137 7.35 5.58 -0.92
N VAL A 138 6.15 5.26 -1.41
CA VAL A 138 4.90 5.74 -0.82
C VAL A 138 4.09 4.56 -0.34
N VAL A 139 3.77 4.53 0.96
CA VAL A 139 3.10 3.40 1.61
C VAL A 139 1.78 3.89 2.20
N CYS A 140 0.67 3.33 1.70
CA CYS A 140 -0.68 3.67 2.12
C CYS A 140 -1.32 2.52 2.90
N MET A 141 -1.46 2.68 4.21
CA MET A 141 -2.08 1.73 5.15
C MET A 141 -3.35 2.32 5.81
N LEU A 142 -4.13 3.08 5.02
CA LEU A 142 -5.40 3.67 5.48
C LEU A 142 -6.50 2.60 5.55
N ASN A 143 -7.18 2.52 6.69
CA ASN A 143 -8.24 1.54 6.96
C ASN A 143 -9.64 2.18 6.95
N ASP A 144 -10.66 1.38 7.25
CA ASP A 144 -12.08 1.77 7.30
C ASP A 144 -12.42 2.76 8.43
N THR A 145 -11.58 2.84 9.45
CA THR A 145 -11.65 3.89 10.46
C THR A 145 -10.90 5.12 10.01
N LEU A 146 -11.60 6.04 9.34
CA LEU A 146 -11.11 7.41 9.23
C LEU A 146 -11.27 8.11 10.58
N PRO A 147 -10.23 8.82 11.07
CA PRO A 147 -10.26 9.46 12.38
C PRO A 147 -11.47 10.40 12.54
N GLY A 148 -12.28 10.14 13.57
CA GLY A 148 -13.39 10.98 14.00
C GLY A 148 -14.68 10.88 13.17
N LYS A 149 -14.94 9.74 12.50
CA LYS A 149 -16.27 9.46 11.91
C LYS A 149 -16.84 8.14 12.42
N LYS A 150 -18.12 8.14 12.78
CA LYS A 150 -18.89 6.94 13.18
C LYS A 150 -19.18 6.03 11.99
N GLU A 151 -19.21 6.61 10.79
CA GLU A 151 -19.49 5.94 9.52
C GLU A 151 -18.43 6.27 8.47
N TYR A 152 -18.08 5.28 7.66
CA TYR A 152 -17.14 5.45 6.56
C TYR A 152 -17.75 6.33 5.45
N PRO A 153 -17.17 7.50 5.12
CA PRO A 153 -17.67 8.35 4.07
C PRO A 153 -17.40 7.73 2.70
N ALA A 154 -18.47 7.34 1.98
CA ALA A 154 -18.34 6.74 0.66
C ALA A 154 -17.55 7.64 -0.30
N GLY A 155 -16.65 7.05 -1.09
CA GLY A 155 -15.80 7.73 -2.05
C GLY A 155 -14.51 8.32 -1.47
N CYS A 156 -14.33 8.40 -0.15
CA CYS A 156 -13.20 9.15 0.42
C CYS A 156 -11.84 8.62 -0.01
N LEU A 157 -11.67 7.29 -0.08
CA LEU A 157 -10.37 6.70 -0.37
C LEU A 157 -10.04 6.79 -1.86
N VAL A 158 -11.04 6.66 -2.74
CA VAL A 158 -10.84 6.88 -4.17
C VAL A 158 -10.60 8.37 -4.47
N SER A 159 -11.29 9.29 -3.79
CA SER A 159 -11.01 10.72 -3.91
C SER A 159 -9.60 11.08 -3.44
N PHE A 160 -9.13 10.48 -2.33
CA PHE A 160 -7.76 10.62 -1.87
C PHE A 160 -6.76 10.12 -2.93
N VAL A 161 -6.92 8.90 -3.45
CA VAL A 161 -5.98 8.34 -4.43
C VAL A 161 -5.99 9.11 -5.75
N ASN A 162 -7.15 9.62 -6.18
CA ASN A 162 -7.27 10.48 -7.36
C ASN A 162 -6.47 11.79 -7.21
N ARG A 163 -6.32 12.32 -5.99
CA ARG A 163 -5.48 13.48 -5.70
C ARG A 163 -4.01 13.11 -5.52
N LEU A 164 -3.76 11.95 -4.91
CA LEU A 164 -2.42 11.44 -4.67
C LEU A 164 -1.68 11.16 -5.98
N TYR A 165 -2.33 10.51 -6.96
CA TYR A 165 -1.66 10.05 -8.19
C TYR A 165 -0.97 11.15 -9.00
N PRO A 166 -1.62 12.30 -9.28
CA PRO A 166 -0.97 13.42 -9.96
C PRO A 166 0.24 13.96 -9.21
N ILE A 167 0.26 13.88 -7.87
CA ILE A 167 1.42 14.27 -7.05
C ILE A 167 2.55 13.25 -7.26
N LEU A 168 2.24 11.94 -7.18
CA LEU A 168 3.22 10.88 -7.42
C LEU A 168 3.83 10.94 -8.83
N GLN A 169 3.04 11.32 -9.85
CA GLN A 169 3.52 11.47 -11.22
C GLN A 169 4.46 12.66 -11.40
N ARG A 170 4.30 13.73 -10.61
CA ARG A 170 5.19 14.90 -10.63
C ARG A 170 6.46 14.67 -9.81
N GLU A 171 6.38 13.87 -8.75
CA GLU A 171 7.53 13.55 -7.90
C GLU A 171 8.43 12.49 -8.55
N SER A 172 9.50 12.94 -9.19
CA SER A 172 10.42 12.07 -9.93
C SER A 172 11.22 11.10 -9.05
N SER A 173 11.34 11.37 -7.73
CA SER A 173 12.02 10.47 -6.81
C SER A 173 11.21 9.21 -6.49
N VAL A 174 9.89 9.23 -6.67
CA VAL A 174 9.01 8.10 -6.34
C VAL A 174 9.27 6.94 -7.31
N GLN A 175 9.59 5.78 -6.74
CA GLN A 175 9.85 4.55 -7.47
C GLN A 175 8.73 3.53 -7.30
N LEU A 176 8.07 3.52 -6.13
CA LEU A 176 7.08 2.50 -5.78
C LEU A 176 5.96 3.04 -4.89
N LEU A 177 4.73 2.77 -5.29
CA LEU A 177 3.52 2.92 -4.45
C LEU A 177 3.10 1.56 -3.90
N ILE A 178 3.11 1.38 -2.58
CA ILE A 178 2.43 0.26 -1.93
C ILE A 178 1.10 0.73 -1.36
N PHE A 179 0.01 0.10 -1.80
CA PHE A 179 -1.34 0.35 -1.30
C PHE A 179 -1.90 -0.89 -0.61
N GLN A 180 -2.18 -0.78 0.69
CA GLN A 180 -2.83 -1.84 1.45
C GLN A 180 -4.34 -1.83 1.20
N SER A 181 -4.82 -2.86 0.51
CA SER A 181 -6.25 -3.08 0.27
C SER A 181 -6.81 -4.16 1.18
N THR A 182 -7.96 -4.73 0.82
CA THR A 182 -8.58 -5.87 1.51
C THR A 182 -8.59 -7.10 0.61
N SER A 183 -8.66 -8.31 1.17
CA SER A 183 -8.84 -9.54 0.36
C SER A 183 -10.12 -9.53 -0.49
N LEU A 184 -11.09 -8.67 -0.16
CA LEU A 184 -12.31 -8.50 -0.96
C LEU A 184 -12.13 -7.57 -2.16
N ALA A 185 -11.01 -6.85 -2.26
CA ALA A 185 -10.74 -6.01 -3.42
C ALA A 185 -10.49 -6.87 -4.68
N THR A 186 -10.89 -6.34 -5.84
CA THR A 186 -10.55 -6.92 -7.14
C THR A 186 -9.04 -7.01 -7.33
N SER A 187 -8.59 -7.98 -8.13
CA SER A 187 -7.19 -8.03 -8.56
C SER A 187 -6.97 -7.01 -9.68
N VAL A 188 -5.75 -6.48 -9.81
CA VAL A 188 -5.37 -5.65 -10.97
C VAL A 188 -5.27 -6.48 -12.25
N SER A 189 -4.96 -7.77 -12.15
CA SER A 189 -4.60 -8.61 -13.30
C SER A 189 -5.72 -9.51 -13.83
N GLY A 190 -6.96 -9.43 -13.32
CA GLY A 190 -8.04 -10.25 -13.89
C GLY A 190 -9.20 -10.66 -12.98
N PRO A 191 -10.02 -11.62 -13.45
CA PRO A 191 -11.29 -11.95 -12.82
C PRO A 191 -11.09 -12.54 -11.43
N THR A 192 -11.90 -12.07 -10.49
CA THR A 192 -11.96 -12.62 -9.13
C THR A 192 -12.44 -14.08 -9.17
N PRO A 193 -11.88 -15.01 -8.36
CA PRO A 193 -12.36 -16.39 -8.24
C PRO A 193 -13.86 -16.48 -7.97
N LEU A 194 -14.54 -17.50 -8.48
CA LEU A 194 -16.02 -17.62 -8.43
C LEU A 194 -16.57 -17.56 -7.00
N LEU A 195 -15.97 -18.30 -6.06
CA LEU A 195 -16.39 -18.27 -4.65
C LEU A 195 -16.25 -16.87 -4.04
N SER A 196 -15.14 -16.19 -4.32
CA SER A 196 -14.94 -14.82 -3.89
C SER A 196 -15.96 -13.85 -4.51
N LYS A 197 -16.55 -14.13 -5.69
CA LYS A 197 -17.63 -13.29 -6.25
C LYS A 197 -18.90 -13.35 -5.40
N VAL A 198 -19.25 -14.52 -4.86
CA VAL A 198 -20.44 -14.70 -4.02
C VAL A 198 -20.26 -13.95 -2.69
N VAL A 199 -19.14 -14.19 -2.01
CA VAL A 199 -18.79 -13.50 -0.76
C VAL A 199 -18.72 -11.98 -0.97
N LYS A 200 -18.06 -11.53 -2.05
CA LYS A 200 -18.01 -10.10 -2.40
C LYS A 200 -19.40 -9.53 -2.67
N ARG A 201 -20.32 -10.24 -3.33
CA ARG A 201 -21.67 -9.74 -3.60
C ARG A 201 -22.46 -9.53 -2.30
N ALA A 202 -22.29 -10.41 -1.32
CA ALA A 202 -22.88 -10.26 0.00
C ALA A 202 -22.24 -9.08 0.77
N ALA A 203 -20.91 -8.99 0.81
CA ALA A 203 -20.18 -7.95 1.54
C ALA A 203 -20.36 -6.55 0.92
N ARG A 204 -20.28 -6.41 -0.41
CA ARG A 204 -20.44 -5.13 -1.13
C ARG A 204 -21.81 -4.50 -0.95
N ARG A 205 -22.85 -5.30 -0.70
CA ARG A 205 -24.18 -4.74 -0.40
C ARG A 205 -24.21 -4.02 0.95
N ARG A 206 -23.22 -4.24 1.81
CA ARG A 206 -23.25 -3.82 3.21
C ARG A 206 -22.19 -2.79 3.61
N CYS A 207 -21.13 -2.58 2.81
CA CYS A 207 -20.03 -1.70 3.22
C CYS A 207 -19.52 -0.79 2.11
N ALA A 208 -19.54 0.53 2.35
CA ALA A 208 -18.99 1.54 1.44
C ALA A 208 -17.46 1.42 1.29
N PHE A 209 -16.75 1.07 2.36
CA PHE A 209 -15.30 0.88 2.35
C PHE A 209 -14.83 -0.17 1.33
N THR A 210 -15.51 -1.32 1.25
CA THR A 210 -15.14 -2.35 0.25
C THR A 210 -15.35 -1.86 -1.19
N LYS A 211 -16.36 -1.03 -1.44
CA LYS A 211 -16.60 -0.45 -2.77
C LYS A 211 -15.50 0.54 -3.14
N ASP A 212 -15.08 1.36 -2.19
CA ASP A 212 -13.98 2.30 -2.37
C ASP A 212 -12.65 1.61 -2.62
N GLN A 213 -12.34 0.57 -1.83
CA GLN A 213 -11.16 -0.27 -2.04
C GLN A 213 -11.13 -0.86 -3.45
N ASP A 214 -12.25 -1.41 -3.92
CA ASP A 214 -12.39 -1.88 -5.31
C ASP A 214 -12.19 -0.76 -6.34
N ALA A 215 -12.71 0.44 -6.07
CA ALA A 215 -12.59 1.59 -6.96
C ALA A 215 -11.13 2.05 -7.07
N VAL A 216 -10.40 2.11 -5.95
CA VAL A 216 -8.97 2.43 -5.91
C VAL A 216 -8.17 1.42 -6.71
N VAL A 217 -8.36 0.12 -6.49
CA VAL A 217 -7.57 -0.90 -7.22
C VAL A 217 -7.83 -0.83 -8.72
N ARG A 218 -9.07 -0.54 -9.15
CA ARG A 218 -9.37 -0.32 -10.57
C ARG A 218 -8.78 0.96 -11.12
N TYR A 219 -8.73 2.01 -10.30
CA TYR A 219 -8.11 3.27 -10.69
C TYR A 219 -6.62 3.08 -10.91
N ILE A 220 -5.89 2.47 -9.95
CA ILE A 220 -4.48 2.11 -10.08
C ILE A 220 -4.25 1.26 -11.33
N ALA A 221 -5.03 0.19 -11.53
CA ALA A 221 -4.89 -0.66 -12.72
C ALA A 221 -5.13 0.11 -14.04
N ALA A 222 -6.04 1.09 -14.06
CA ALA A 222 -6.29 1.92 -15.23
C ALA A 222 -5.13 2.88 -15.50
N GLN A 223 -4.59 3.53 -14.46
CA GLN A 223 -3.43 4.44 -14.59
C GLN A 223 -2.19 3.72 -15.13
N HIS A 224 -2.02 2.43 -14.84
CA HIS A 224 -0.92 1.62 -15.37
C HIS A 224 -1.25 0.84 -16.66
N GLY A 225 -2.36 1.14 -17.34
CA GLY A 225 -2.73 0.47 -18.60
C GLY A 225 -3.03 -1.03 -18.47
N LEU A 226 -3.22 -1.55 -17.25
CA LEU A 226 -3.50 -2.97 -17.00
C LEU A 226 -4.97 -3.35 -17.22
N ARG A 227 -5.83 -2.34 -17.36
CA ARG A 227 -7.25 -2.56 -17.58
C ARG A 227 -7.49 -2.80 -19.07
N GLN A 228 -7.71 -4.06 -19.44
CA GLN A 228 -8.22 -4.43 -20.76
C GLN A 228 -9.50 -3.61 -21.04
N PRO A 229 -9.57 -2.89 -22.18
CA PRO A 229 -10.79 -2.19 -22.56
C PRO A 229 -11.91 -3.21 -22.54
N LYS A 230 -12.97 -2.91 -21.78
CA LYS A 230 -14.18 -3.72 -21.84
C LYS A 230 -14.66 -3.59 -23.27
N GLN A 231 -14.37 -4.57 -24.12
CA GLN A 231 -15.01 -4.68 -25.42
C GLN A 231 -16.50 -4.76 -25.11
N SER A 232 -17.17 -3.62 -25.23
CA SER A 232 -18.62 -3.57 -25.18
C SER A 232 -19.06 -4.29 -26.44
N ASN A 233 -19.23 -5.60 -26.34
CA ASN A 233 -20.02 -6.37 -27.29
C ASN A 233 -21.47 -5.93 -27.10
N THR A 234 -21.76 -4.68 -27.47
CA THR A 234 -23.08 -4.27 -27.89
C THR A 234 -23.30 -5.04 -29.18
N ILE A 235 -23.82 -6.26 -29.04
CA ILE A 235 -24.46 -6.95 -30.15
C ILE A 235 -25.60 -6.01 -30.52
N ILE A 236 -25.37 -5.22 -31.58
CA ILE A 236 -26.42 -4.47 -32.26
C ILE A 236 -27.35 -5.55 -32.82
N GLY A 237 -28.30 -5.98 -31.99
CA GLY A 237 -29.39 -6.82 -32.45
C GLY A 237 -30.22 -6.02 -33.45
N PRO A 238 -30.78 -6.67 -34.48
CA PRO A 238 -31.62 -5.99 -35.45
C PRO A 238 -32.83 -5.37 -34.74
N GLU A 239 -32.91 -4.05 -34.89
CA GLU A 239 -33.96 -3.16 -34.43
C GLU A 239 -35.33 -3.64 -34.92
N LYS A 240 -36.10 -4.33 -34.06
CA LYS A 240 -37.53 -4.53 -34.30
C LYS A 240 -38.23 -3.19 -34.08
N ARG A 241 -38.51 -2.49 -35.18
CA ARG A 241 -39.47 -1.39 -35.24
C ARG A 241 -40.82 -1.88 -34.73
N SER A 242 -41.17 -1.47 -33.52
CA SER A 242 -42.55 -1.46 -33.06
C SER A 242 -42.93 0.00 -32.81
N SER A 243 -43.82 0.46 -33.68
CA SER A 243 -44.42 1.77 -33.71
C SER A 243 -45.40 1.98 -32.55
N VAL A 244 -45.67 3.26 -32.31
CA VAL A 244 -46.86 3.86 -31.67
C VAL A 244 -46.80 4.10 -30.16
N GLY A 245 -46.80 5.39 -29.80
CA GLY A 245 -47.08 5.88 -28.45
C GLY A 245 -46.59 7.31 -28.19
N GLN A 246 -47.06 8.30 -28.95
CA GLN A 246 -46.85 9.72 -28.65
C GLN A 246 -47.46 10.09 -27.29
N ARG A 247 -46.66 10.58 -26.33
CA ARG A 247 -47.15 11.50 -25.29
C ARG A 247 -46.17 12.65 -25.05
N SER A 248 -46.78 13.82 -25.18
CA SER A 248 -46.39 15.20 -24.92
C SER A 248 -45.22 15.48 -23.99
N ILE A 249 -44.43 16.46 -24.45
CA ILE A 249 -43.22 17.04 -23.90
C ILE A 249 -43.57 17.98 -22.74
N LYS A 250 -42.83 17.87 -21.62
CA LYS A 250 -42.56 19.02 -20.75
C LYS A 250 -41.05 19.19 -20.68
N ALA A 251 -40.58 20.29 -21.27
CA ALA A 251 -39.26 20.84 -21.08
C ALA A 251 -39.13 21.28 -19.62
N ASP A 252 -37.99 20.98 -18.99
CA ASP A 252 -37.16 22.00 -18.35
C ASP A 252 -35.86 21.40 -17.80
N ASP A 253 -34.84 22.22 -17.98
CA ASP A 253 -33.54 22.30 -17.33
C ASP A 253 -32.33 21.49 -17.84
N GLN A 254 -31.45 22.26 -18.49
CA GLN A 254 -30.19 21.89 -19.07
C GLN A 254 -29.11 21.88 -17.98
N SER A 255 -28.61 20.70 -17.60
CA SER A 255 -27.25 20.60 -17.04
C SER A 255 -26.40 19.81 -18.02
N SER A 256 -25.70 20.54 -18.88
CA SER A 256 -24.71 20.04 -19.81
C SER A 256 -23.50 19.50 -19.03
N VAL A 257 -23.59 18.23 -18.63
CA VAL A 257 -22.44 17.47 -18.16
C VAL A 257 -21.48 17.32 -19.35
N THR A 258 -20.46 18.16 -19.37
CA THR A 258 -19.35 18.09 -20.32
C THR A 258 -18.68 16.72 -20.20
N ARG A 259 -18.93 15.87 -21.21
CA ARG A 259 -18.12 14.67 -21.46
C ARG A 259 -16.73 15.12 -21.84
N THR A 260 -15.80 15.04 -20.90
CA THR A 260 -14.37 15.16 -21.15
C THR A 260 -13.88 13.90 -21.88
N ASP A 261 -14.24 13.77 -23.16
CA ASP A 261 -13.67 12.78 -24.08
C ASP A 261 -12.35 13.34 -24.63
N CYS A 262 -11.35 13.46 -23.76
CA CYS A 262 -9.96 13.71 -24.13
C CYS A 262 -9.17 12.46 -23.72
N CYS A 263 -9.18 11.45 -24.58
CA CYS A 263 -8.23 10.34 -24.50
C CYS A 263 -6.87 10.87 -24.93
N ASP A 264 -6.27 11.74 -24.12
CA ASP A 264 -4.84 11.98 -24.21
C ASP A 264 -4.16 10.62 -23.98
N ASP A 265 -3.23 10.28 -24.87
CA ASP A 265 -2.30 9.15 -24.72
C ASP A 265 -1.38 9.40 -23.53
N ALA A 266 -1.97 9.44 -22.33
CA ALA A 266 -1.26 9.67 -21.09
C ALA A 266 -0.26 8.53 -20.91
N LEU A 267 1.03 8.87 -21.00
CA LEU A 267 2.10 7.93 -20.74
C LEU A 267 1.89 7.27 -19.38
N PRO A 268 2.17 5.97 -19.25
CA PRO A 268 2.05 5.30 -17.97
C PRO A 268 2.95 5.98 -16.92
N PRO A 269 2.55 6.00 -15.64
CA PRO A 269 3.36 6.56 -14.56
C PRO A 269 4.77 5.96 -14.53
N HIS A 270 5.77 6.76 -14.16
CA HIS A 270 7.18 6.33 -14.08
C HIS A 270 7.50 5.41 -12.89
N PHE A 271 6.61 5.34 -11.91
CA PHE A 271 6.75 4.50 -10.72
C PHE A 271 6.02 3.16 -10.87
N SER A 272 6.45 2.14 -10.13
CA SER A 272 5.76 0.86 -10.01
C SER A 272 4.74 0.86 -8.86
N PHE A 273 3.88 -0.15 -8.77
CA PHE A 273 2.97 -0.29 -7.63
C PHE A 273 2.88 -1.72 -7.07
N ILE A 274 2.45 -1.85 -5.81
CA ILE A 274 2.01 -3.11 -5.20
C ILE A 274 0.68 -2.86 -4.50
N VAL A 275 -0.36 -3.63 -4.82
CA VAL A 275 -1.63 -3.62 -4.07
C VAL A 275 -1.72 -4.87 -3.20
N THR A 276 -1.36 -4.76 -1.93
CA THR A 276 -1.44 -5.91 -1.01
C THR A 276 -2.90 -6.17 -0.63
N ARG A 277 -3.28 -7.45 -0.56
CA ARG A 277 -4.64 -7.89 -0.22
C ARG A 277 -4.60 -8.88 0.94
N PRO A 278 -4.33 -8.42 2.17
CA PRO A 278 -4.34 -9.26 3.36
C PRO A 278 -5.73 -9.85 3.63
N THR A 279 -5.77 -10.91 4.43
CA THR A 279 -7.02 -11.50 4.90
C THR A 279 -7.82 -10.46 5.71
N ILE A 280 -9.15 -10.59 5.75
CA ILE A 280 -10.03 -9.64 6.46
C ILE A 280 -9.77 -9.68 7.97
N LEU A 281 -9.27 -10.81 8.46
CA LEU A 281 -9.04 -11.06 9.86
C LEU A 281 -7.61 -10.63 10.21
N LEU A 282 -7.44 -9.35 10.49
CA LEU A 282 -6.23 -8.86 11.15
C LEU A 282 -6.38 -9.02 12.66
N LYS A 283 -5.31 -9.47 13.32
CA LYS A 283 -5.28 -9.62 14.78
C LYS A 283 -4.07 -8.92 15.38
N ASP A 284 -4.22 -8.49 16.62
CA ASP A 284 -3.08 -8.15 17.45
C ASP A 284 -2.37 -9.43 17.91
N GLY A 285 -1.09 -9.30 18.20
CA GLY A 285 -0.29 -10.38 18.75
C GLY A 285 1.18 -10.26 18.39
N PRO A 286 2.02 -11.12 19.00
CA PRO A 286 3.41 -11.26 18.58
C PRO A 286 3.48 -11.74 17.12
N PRO A 287 4.63 -11.54 16.45
CA PRO A 287 4.88 -12.13 15.15
C PRO A 287 4.62 -13.63 15.21
N SER A 288 3.82 -14.13 14.27
CA SER A 288 3.30 -15.50 14.36
C SER A 288 3.79 -16.37 13.22
N LYS A 289 3.88 -15.82 12.02
CA LYS A 289 4.19 -16.54 10.79
C LYS A 289 4.83 -15.62 9.77
N THR A 290 5.80 -16.15 9.04
CA THR A 290 6.25 -15.52 7.80
C THR A 290 5.08 -15.47 6.82
N LEU A 291 4.89 -14.31 6.17
CA LEU A 291 3.87 -14.16 5.15
C LEU A 291 4.48 -14.26 3.76
N SER A 292 3.71 -14.78 2.81
CA SER A 292 4.08 -14.89 1.40
C SER A 292 3.02 -14.27 0.49
N ALA A 293 3.45 -13.92 -0.72
CA ALA A 293 2.59 -13.37 -1.75
C ALA A 293 1.92 -14.49 -2.56
N SER A 294 0.59 -14.51 -2.58
CA SER A 294 -0.22 -15.45 -3.37
C SER A 294 -0.96 -14.74 -4.50
N LYS A 295 -0.87 -15.26 -5.73
CA LYS A 295 -1.60 -14.71 -6.89
C LYS A 295 -3.07 -15.15 -6.91
N SER A 296 -3.37 -16.34 -6.43
CA SER A 296 -4.61 -17.05 -6.75
C SER A 296 -5.65 -17.03 -5.63
N GLN A 297 -5.24 -17.11 -4.37
CA GLN A 297 -6.16 -17.32 -3.26
C GLN A 297 -5.87 -16.45 -2.03
N PRO A 298 -6.93 -15.92 -1.38
CA PRO A 298 -6.79 -15.33 -0.06
C PRO A 298 -6.43 -16.40 0.98
N GLY A 299 -5.69 -16.02 2.01
CA GLY A 299 -5.38 -16.90 3.12
C GLY A 299 -6.63 -17.22 3.95
N LEU A 300 -6.68 -18.42 4.51
CA LEU A 300 -7.75 -18.84 5.43
C LEU A 300 -7.50 -18.39 6.88
N PHE A 301 -6.25 -18.05 7.19
CA PHE A 301 -5.83 -17.74 8.55
C PHE A 301 -5.79 -16.22 8.82
N PRO A 302 -6.08 -15.79 10.05
CA PRO A 302 -5.83 -14.43 10.47
C PRO A 302 -4.35 -14.06 10.32
N VAL A 303 -4.09 -12.83 9.92
CA VAL A 303 -2.73 -12.26 9.78
C VAL A 303 -2.49 -11.29 10.94
N ALA A 304 -1.33 -11.37 11.60
CA ALA A 304 -1.00 -10.39 12.63
C ALA A 304 -0.62 -9.05 12.00
N HIS A 305 -0.95 -7.94 12.66
CA HIS A 305 -0.57 -6.60 12.19
C HIS A 305 0.94 -6.45 11.99
N VAL A 306 1.74 -7.01 12.90
CA VAL A 306 3.21 -6.98 12.82
C VAL A 306 3.74 -7.81 11.64
N ASP A 307 3.18 -9.00 11.39
CA ASP A 307 3.57 -9.85 10.27
C ASP A 307 3.27 -9.15 8.92
N LEU A 308 2.13 -8.45 8.83
CA LEU A 308 1.76 -7.68 7.65
C LEU A 308 2.69 -6.49 7.42
N ALA A 309 3.06 -5.78 8.49
CA ALA A 309 4.02 -4.68 8.43
C ALA A 309 5.40 -5.14 7.93
N GLU A 310 5.90 -6.26 8.44
CA GLU A 310 7.17 -6.87 8.02
C GLU A 310 7.14 -7.32 6.55
N PHE A 311 6.03 -7.94 6.12
CA PHE A 311 5.81 -8.28 4.72
C PHE A 311 5.85 -7.04 3.83
N THR A 312 5.15 -5.96 4.22
CA THR A 312 5.13 -4.71 3.45
C THR A 312 6.51 -4.06 3.35
N LEU A 313 7.30 -4.07 4.43
CA LEU A 313 8.66 -3.54 4.40
C LEU A 313 9.54 -4.35 3.45
N THR A 314 9.48 -5.68 3.54
CA THR A 314 10.23 -6.57 2.63
C THR A 314 9.79 -6.41 1.17
N ALA A 315 8.51 -6.10 0.94
CA ALA A 315 7.98 -5.89 -0.41
C ALA A 315 8.55 -4.64 -1.10
N LEU A 316 9.08 -3.66 -0.36
CA LEU A 316 9.75 -2.48 -0.96
C LEU A 316 10.94 -2.84 -1.83
N GLN A 317 11.60 -3.97 -1.54
CA GLN A 317 12.81 -4.42 -2.23
C GLN A 317 12.55 -5.60 -3.17
N ASN A 318 11.29 -6.06 -3.26
CA ASN A 318 10.94 -7.25 -4.03
C ASN A 318 10.31 -6.89 -5.38
N GLU A 319 11.16 -6.66 -6.37
CA GLU A 319 10.75 -6.29 -7.73
C GLU A 319 9.78 -7.31 -8.38
N LYS A 320 9.79 -8.58 -7.94
CA LYS A 320 8.85 -9.60 -8.46
C LYS A 320 7.39 -9.29 -8.10
N LEU A 321 7.16 -8.43 -7.13
CA LEU A 321 5.83 -7.98 -6.72
C LEU A 321 5.39 -6.71 -7.45
N TYR A 322 6.27 -6.05 -8.20
CA TYR A 322 5.95 -4.78 -8.84
C TYR A 322 4.89 -4.96 -9.92
N ASN A 323 3.98 -4.00 -9.98
CA ASN A 323 2.80 -3.96 -10.83
C ASN A 323 1.85 -5.16 -10.62
N THR A 324 1.81 -5.67 -9.38
CA THR A 324 0.92 -6.78 -9.00
C THR A 324 -0.02 -6.41 -7.85
N SER A 325 -1.02 -7.25 -7.63
CA SER A 325 -1.91 -7.15 -6.47
C SER A 325 -1.99 -8.47 -5.70
N PRO A 326 -0.95 -8.88 -4.96
CA PRO A 326 -0.91 -10.19 -4.33
C PRO A 326 -1.87 -10.26 -3.15
N TYR A 327 -2.45 -11.44 -2.92
CA TYR A 327 -2.94 -11.78 -1.59
C TYR A 327 -1.75 -11.97 -0.66
N VAL A 328 -1.89 -11.52 0.59
CA VAL A 328 -0.88 -11.77 1.62
C VAL A 328 -1.39 -12.91 2.49
N VAL A 329 -0.65 -14.03 2.48
CA VAL A 329 -1.07 -15.26 3.14
C VAL A 329 0.02 -15.74 4.10
N ALA A 330 -0.39 -16.36 5.20
CA ALA A 330 0.56 -17.03 6.06
C ALA A 330 1.20 -18.20 5.31
N ASP A 331 2.52 -18.34 5.41
CA ASP A 331 3.20 -19.48 4.83
C ASP A 331 2.77 -20.77 5.54
N ILE A 332 2.52 -21.81 4.75
CA ILE A 332 2.11 -23.13 5.23
C ILE A 332 3.25 -24.07 4.87
N PHE A 333 4.37 -23.92 5.58
CA PHE A 333 5.46 -24.90 5.57
C PHE A 333 5.28 -25.90 6.72
#